data_AF-A0A7H0GTC4-F1
#
_entry.id   AF-A0A7H0GTC4-F1
#
_cell.length_a   1.000
_cell.length_b   1.000
_cell.length_c   1.000
_cell.angle_alpha   90.00
_cell.angle_beta   90.00
_cell.angle_gamma   90.00
#
_symmetry.space_group_name_H-M   'P 1'
#
loop_
_entity.id
_entity.type
_entity.pdbx_description
1 polymer ?
#
loop_
_entity_poly.entity_id
_entity_poly.type
_entity_poly.pdbx_seq_one_letter_code
_entity_poly.pdbx_strand_id
1 'polypeptide(L)'
;MTDHPASLLFADRYGTQIAELLSELTSLRQDMVSGTELAGSRLAQVHPTFRVSAHNLLHYLALRRHDLRPLQQRLAALGLSSLGRAEAHALASVDAVLAVLHELAQPGTSHPLPADAIAPDFTSGGRLLAEHSEAVLGPVPATRDVRIMVTLPGEAATDYALVRDLLRQGMDCVRINCAHDDRAAWQQMIDHLRQAEQEVGRSCKICMDLGGAKLRTTGLPPAPAVLRISPVRDEFGRVLTPARLWLTSKELPQAALASGTVRLFFPQAWLRQLSPGNAVRFRDARGNKRKLRVRSTNEQGCWAELRKTAYLVPSTRFRGPEAKATLQELPPSDSFLLLRPGDELQLTRRALPAAVADGMPGTALAPAVIGCALPEVLDYVKPGERIWFDDGKIGGIVDRVEPDILHVRITQARAKGEKLRNDKGINLPDSNLSLPSLTAKDLEDLAFVAQHADMVGLSFVSKATEVEQLQQHLSRLTERAVAIILKIETQRGFEELPALLLSAMQAGSCGVMIARGDLAVECGFERLAEVQEEILWLCEAAHVPVIWATQVLESLASGGLPSRAEVTDAAMSDRAECVMLNKGPRVVQAVQTLDSILRRMQGHQRKKSAMLRSLHVAQTTWHLERATS
;
A
#
# COMPACT_ATOMS: atom_id res chain seq x y z
N MET A 1 38.50 -51.25 41.33
CA MET A 1 38.75 -49.79 41.44
C MET A 1 39.35 -49.31 40.14
N THR A 2 38.50 -48.75 39.28
CA THR A 2 38.92 -47.84 38.22
C THR A 2 37.88 -46.73 38.22
N ASP A 3 38.14 -45.70 39.03
CA ASP A 3 37.41 -44.45 39.00
C ASP A 3 37.54 -43.85 37.60
N HIS A 4 36.40 -43.61 36.96
CA HIS A 4 36.29 -42.70 35.83
C HIS A 4 35.87 -41.33 36.37
N PRO A 5 36.76 -40.32 36.42
CA PRO A 5 36.37 -38.97 36.80
C PRO A 5 36.09 -38.17 35.52
N ALA A 6 34.85 -38.16 35.02
CA ALA A 6 34.48 -37.26 33.90
C ALA A 6 32.96 -37.12 33.63
N SER A 7 32.09 -37.08 34.65
CA SER A 7 30.77 -36.48 34.46
C SER A 7 30.68 -35.21 35.30
N LEU A 8 31.29 -34.13 34.82
CA LEU A 8 30.84 -32.81 35.22
C LEU A 8 29.37 -32.74 34.79
N LEU A 9 28.46 -32.73 35.76
CA LEU A 9 27.04 -32.58 35.46
C LEU A 9 26.89 -31.25 34.70
N PHE A 10 25.95 -31.18 33.75
CA PHE A 10 25.71 -29.97 32.97
C PHE A 10 25.59 -28.71 33.88
N ALA A 11 24.97 -28.89 35.06
CA ALA A 11 24.88 -27.89 36.11
C ALA A 11 26.25 -27.44 36.67
N ASP A 12 27.22 -28.33 36.85
CA ASP A 12 28.56 -27.99 37.36
C ASP A 12 29.34 -27.16 36.34
N ARG A 13 29.13 -27.45 35.05
CA ARG A 13 29.82 -26.74 33.95
C ARG A 13 29.26 -25.35 33.69
N TYR A 14 27.94 -25.19 33.83
CA TYR A 14 27.23 -23.96 33.46
C TYR A 14 26.59 -23.23 34.65
N GLY A 15 26.89 -23.64 35.89
CA GLY A 15 26.20 -23.15 37.10
C GLY A 15 26.20 -21.63 37.27
N THR A 16 27.34 -20.97 37.07
CA THR A 16 27.44 -19.50 37.12
C THR A 16 26.56 -18.84 36.05
N GLN A 17 26.62 -19.34 34.81
CA GLN A 17 25.84 -18.82 33.69
C GLN A 17 24.32 -19.01 33.92
N ILE A 18 23.92 -20.16 34.48
CA ILE A 18 22.52 -20.44 34.83
C ILE A 18 22.03 -19.47 35.91
N ALA A 19 22.83 -19.21 36.95
CA ALA A 19 22.47 -18.29 38.03
C ALA A 19 22.33 -16.83 37.53
N GLU A 20 23.23 -16.37 36.65
CA GLU A 20 23.14 -15.06 36.01
C GLU A 20 21.86 -14.93 35.16
N LEU A 21 21.57 -15.94 34.33
CA LEU A 21 20.38 -15.97 33.49
C LEU A 21 19.09 -15.98 34.31
N LEU A 22 19.06 -16.74 35.41
CA LEU A 22 17.92 -16.75 36.35
C LEU A 22 17.67 -15.36 36.93
N SER A 23 18.70 -14.69 37.42
CA SER A 23 18.60 -13.34 37.99
C SER A 23 18.06 -12.34 36.96
N GLU A 24 18.65 -12.33 35.76
CA GLU A 24 18.28 -11.41 34.69
C GLU A 24 16.85 -11.65 34.18
N LEU A 25 16.47 -12.90 33.90
CA LEU A 25 15.12 -13.22 33.46
C LEU A 25 14.06 -13.00 34.54
N THR A 26 14.40 -13.21 35.81
CA THR A 26 13.49 -12.92 36.93
C THR A 26 13.23 -11.41 37.01
N SER A 27 14.27 -10.59 36.88
CA SER A 27 14.12 -9.14 36.84
C SER A 27 13.31 -8.67 35.62
N LEU A 28 13.56 -9.27 34.46
CA LEU A 28 12.83 -8.97 33.23
C LEU A 28 11.34 -9.33 33.35
N ARG A 29 11.04 -10.51 33.89
CA ARG A 29 9.67 -10.96 34.17
C ARG A 29 8.95 -10.01 35.11
N GLN A 30 9.62 -9.55 36.18
CA GLN A 30 9.02 -8.61 37.12
C GLN A 30 8.66 -7.28 36.45
N ASP A 31 9.53 -6.75 35.59
CA ASP A 31 9.26 -5.53 34.80
C ASP A 31 8.06 -5.72 33.86
N MET A 32 7.96 -6.90 33.21
CA MET A 32 6.80 -7.24 32.36
C MET A 32 5.49 -7.22 33.14
N VAL A 33 5.43 -7.89 34.29
CA VAL A 33 4.21 -7.98 35.11
C VAL A 33 3.84 -6.60 35.67
N SER A 34 4.79 -5.89 36.29
CA SER A 34 4.54 -4.56 36.88
C SER A 34 4.15 -3.50 35.83
N GLY A 35 4.65 -3.62 34.60
CA GLY A 35 4.29 -2.71 33.50
C GLY A 35 2.80 -2.76 33.13
N THR A 36 2.14 -3.91 33.29
CA THR A 36 0.70 -4.05 32.99
C THR A 36 -0.20 -3.42 34.05
N GLU A 37 0.19 -3.48 35.33
CA GLU A 37 -0.56 -2.89 36.44
C GLU A 37 -0.68 -1.37 36.28
N LEU A 38 0.37 -0.71 35.80
CA LEU A 38 0.40 0.73 35.53
C LEU A 38 -0.52 1.16 34.37
N ALA A 39 -0.89 0.22 33.48
CA ALA A 39 -1.77 0.50 32.34
C ALA A 39 -3.26 0.22 32.63
N GLY A 40 -3.63 -0.09 33.89
CA GLY A 40 -4.94 -0.60 34.26
C GLY A 40 -6.15 0.22 33.77
N SER A 41 -6.05 1.56 33.78
CA SER A 41 -7.14 2.43 33.30
C SER A 41 -7.38 2.34 31.79
N ARG A 42 -6.33 2.11 31.00
CA ARG A 42 -6.43 1.90 29.54
C ARG A 42 -6.94 0.50 29.23
N LEU A 43 -6.46 -0.51 29.96
CA LEU A 43 -6.92 -1.89 29.82
C LEU A 43 -8.41 -2.06 30.17
N ALA A 44 -8.92 -1.29 31.13
CA ALA A 44 -10.34 -1.30 31.50
C ALA A 44 -11.28 -0.87 30.35
N GLN A 45 -10.78 -0.07 29.41
CA GLN A 45 -11.55 0.41 28.25
C GLN A 45 -11.50 -0.57 27.07
N VAL A 46 -10.57 -1.52 27.08
CA VAL A 46 -10.41 -2.51 26.00
C VAL A 46 -11.61 -3.45 25.97
N HIS A 47 -12.11 -3.71 24.77
CA HIS A 47 -13.22 -4.65 24.55
C HIS A 47 -12.85 -6.05 25.08
N PRO A 48 -13.78 -6.80 25.72
CA PRO A 48 -13.50 -8.14 26.28
C PRO A 48 -12.74 -9.09 25.33
N THR A 49 -13.08 -9.08 24.04
CA THR A 49 -12.39 -9.87 22.99
C THR A 49 -10.87 -9.65 22.95
N PHE A 50 -10.40 -8.43 23.24
CA PHE A 50 -8.99 -8.06 23.13
C PHE A 50 -8.25 -7.99 24.48
N ARG A 51 -8.86 -8.36 25.61
CA ARG A 51 -8.19 -8.22 26.93
C ARG A 51 -6.88 -9.00 27.02
N VAL A 52 -6.90 -10.27 26.60
CA VAL A 52 -5.70 -11.13 26.57
C VAL A 52 -4.65 -10.56 25.62
N SER A 53 -5.08 -10.10 24.45
CA SER A 53 -4.22 -9.46 23.45
C SER A 53 -3.55 -8.18 23.94
N ALA A 54 -4.29 -7.31 24.62
CA ALA A 54 -3.78 -6.06 25.15
C ALA A 54 -2.75 -6.31 26.27
N HIS A 55 -3.00 -7.28 27.15
CA HIS A 55 -2.02 -7.72 28.15
C HIS A 55 -0.74 -8.23 27.48
N ASN A 56 -0.86 -9.11 26.48
CA ASN A 56 0.30 -9.65 25.80
C ASN A 56 1.10 -8.58 25.05
N LEU A 57 0.45 -7.62 24.41
CA LEU A 57 1.11 -6.47 23.78
C LEU A 57 1.94 -5.69 24.81
N LEU A 58 1.39 -5.41 26.00
CA LEU A 58 2.11 -4.70 27.06
C LEU A 58 3.30 -5.51 27.61
N HIS A 59 3.13 -6.81 27.83
CA HIS A 59 4.23 -7.72 28.18
C HIS A 59 5.34 -7.70 27.13
N TYR A 60 4.96 -7.76 25.85
CA TYR A 60 5.91 -7.75 24.74
C TYR A 60 6.65 -6.41 24.63
N LEU A 61 5.96 -5.29 24.84
CA LEU A 61 6.59 -3.96 24.88
C LEU A 61 7.58 -3.85 26.05
N ALA A 62 7.20 -4.31 27.24
CA ALA A 62 8.11 -4.34 28.39
C ALA A 62 9.36 -5.19 28.10
N LEU A 63 9.17 -6.37 27.51
CA LEU A 63 10.25 -7.25 27.07
C LEU A 63 11.19 -6.56 26.05
N ARG A 64 10.63 -5.85 25.05
CA ARG A 64 11.39 -5.22 23.95
C ARG A 64 12.01 -3.86 24.29
N ARG A 65 11.77 -3.31 25.49
CA ARG A 65 12.52 -2.15 26.01
C ARG A 65 13.97 -2.50 26.38
N HIS A 66 14.30 -3.79 26.47
CA HIS A 66 15.63 -4.30 26.76
C HIS A 66 16.30 -4.81 25.48
N ASP A 67 17.62 -4.61 25.33
CA ASP A 67 18.38 -5.25 24.26
C ASP A 67 18.59 -6.73 24.59
N LEU A 68 17.77 -7.59 23.99
CA LEU A 68 17.78 -9.01 24.28
C LEU A 68 18.97 -9.74 23.67
N ARG A 69 19.68 -9.20 22.68
CA ARG A 69 20.66 -9.97 21.88
C ARG A 69 21.72 -10.69 22.73
N PRO A 70 22.32 -10.08 23.78
CA PRO A 70 23.26 -10.79 24.67
C PRO A 70 22.59 -11.93 25.46
N LEU A 71 21.34 -11.73 25.90
CA LEU A 71 20.54 -12.76 26.56
C LEU A 71 20.21 -13.92 25.61
N GLN A 72 19.79 -13.62 24.38
CA GLN A 72 19.47 -14.63 23.36
C GLN A 72 20.66 -15.54 23.05
N GLN A 73 21.86 -14.96 22.90
CA GLN A 73 23.08 -15.73 22.63
C GLN A 73 23.41 -16.68 23.78
N ARG A 74 23.33 -16.21 25.03
CA ARG A 74 23.59 -17.03 26.22
C ARG A 74 22.55 -18.13 26.41
N LEU A 75 21.27 -17.86 26.17
CA LEU A 75 20.21 -18.87 26.20
C LEU A 75 20.41 -19.95 25.13
N ALA A 76 20.70 -19.53 23.89
CA ALA A 76 20.96 -20.45 22.78
C ALA A 76 22.21 -21.33 23.02
N ALA A 77 23.25 -20.78 23.66
CA ALA A 77 24.45 -21.54 24.03
C ALA A 77 24.17 -22.68 25.03
N LEU A 78 23.09 -22.58 25.80
CA LEU A 78 22.61 -23.64 26.70
C LEU A 78 21.55 -24.55 26.05
N GLY A 79 21.25 -24.37 24.75
CA GLY A 79 20.21 -25.12 24.05
C GLY A 79 18.77 -24.69 24.41
N LEU A 80 18.60 -23.56 25.11
CA LEU A 80 17.30 -23.04 25.51
C LEU A 80 16.69 -22.18 24.40
N SER A 81 15.38 -21.93 24.51
CA SER A 81 14.69 -20.96 23.64
C SER A 81 15.38 -19.60 23.76
N SER A 82 15.75 -19.01 22.63
CA SER A 82 16.32 -17.67 22.56
C SER A 82 15.27 -16.56 22.71
N LEU A 83 14.02 -16.89 23.05
CA LEU A 83 12.88 -15.95 23.06
C LEU A 83 12.63 -15.25 21.72
N GLY A 84 13.30 -15.66 20.65
CA GLY A 84 13.19 -15.07 19.32
C GLY A 84 11.89 -15.37 18.59
N ARG A 85 10.86 -15.90 19.27
CA ARG A 85 9.51 -16.24 18.77
C ARG A 85 8.45 -16.04 19.86
N ALA A 86 8.64 -15.01 20.71
CA ALA A 86 7.85 -14.79 21.91
C ALA A 86 6.63 -13.87 21.69
N GLU A 87 6.49 -13.23 20.52
CA GLU A 87 5.50 -12.17 20.23
C GLU A 87 4.11 -12.52 20.74
N ALA A 88 3.54 -13.63 20.27
CA ALA A 88 2.15 -14.02 20.56
C ALA A 88 1.92 -14.53 22.00
N HIS A 89 2.96 -14.69 22.81
CA HIS A 89 2.88 -15.22 24.18
C HIS A 89 4.13 -14.86 24.99
N ALA A 90 4.35 -13.54 25.15
CA ALA A 90 5.62 -13.01 25.62
C ALA A 90 5.97 -13.49 27.03
N LEU A 91 5.05 -13.31 27.98
CA LEU A 91 5.25 -13.72 29.36
C LEU A 91 5.38 -15.25 29.50
N ALA A 92 4.53 -16.03 28.82
CA ALA A 92 4.63 -17.49 28.85
C ALA A 92 5.97 -18.02 28.31
N SER A 93 6.57 -17.33 27.34
CA SER A 93 7.91 -17.67 26.83
C SER A 93 8.99 -17.47 27.87
N VAL A 94 8.95 -16.34 28.58
CA VAL A 94 9.90 -16.02 29.67
C VAL A 94 9.71 -17.01 30.82
N ASP A 95 8.47 -17.27 31.22
CA ASP A 95 8.12 -18.20 32.30
C ASP A 95 8.59 -19.63 32.01
N ALA A 96 8.44 -20.10 30.76
CA ALA A 96 8.92 -21.41 30.36
C ALA A 96 10.45 -21.52 30.43
N VAL A 97 11.18 -20.49 29.99
CA VAL A 97 12.65 -20.49 30.08
C VAL A 97 13.11 -20.43 31.53
N LEU A 98 12.47 -19.62 32.38
CA LEU A 98 12.72 -19.58 33.82
C LEU A 98 12.48 -20.94 34.48
N ALA A 99 11.38 -21.61 34.17
CA ALA A 99 11.07 -22.93 34.72
C ALA A 99 12.17 -23.96 34.39
N VAL A 100 12.65 -23.97 33.13
CA VAL A 100 13.75 -24.86 32.72
C VAL A 100 15.06 -24.49 33.42
N LEU A 101 15.38 -23.20 33.55
CA LEU A 101 16.59 -22.77 34.25
C LEU A 101 16.56 -23.10 35.74
N HIS A 102 15.39 -23.00 36.40
CA HIS A 102 15.22 -23.42 37.78
C HIS A 102 15.47 -24.93 37.95
N GLU A 103 14.92 -25.75 37.05
CA GLU A 103 15.15 -27.21 37.06
C GLU A 103 16.63 -27.55 36.81
N LEU A 104 17.31 -26.81 35.93
CA LEU A 104 18.74 -27.00 35.67
C LEU A 104 19.62 -26.58 36.86
N ALA A 105 19.23 -25.54 37.59
CA ALA A 105 19.96 -25.03 38.75
C ALA A 105 19.75 -25.90 39.99
N GLN A 106 18.53 -26.38 40.20
CA GLN A 106 18.11 -27.14 41.38
C GLN A 106 17.12 -28.23 40.97
N PRO A 107 17.60 -29.39 40.49
CA PRO A 107 16.74 -30.47 40.03
C PRO A 107 15.80 -30.96 41.14
N GLY A 108 14.52 -31.15 40.81
CA GLY A 108 13.51 -31.68 41.74
C GLY A 108 13.00 -30.71 42.81
N THR A 109 13.39 -29.43 42.81
CA THR A 109 12.74 -28.40 43.63
C THR A 109 11.68 -27.65 42.82
N SER A 110 10.46 -27.55 43.38
CA SER A 110 9.38 -26.79 42.77
C SER A 110 9.61 -25.29 42.97
N HIS A 111 9.74 -24.55 41.87
CA HIS A 111 9.81 -23.08 41.85
C HIS A 111 8.58 -22.51 41.12
N PRO A 112 7.40 -22.46 41.76
CA PRO A 112 6.20 -21.94 41.12
C PRO A 112 6.34 -20.44 40.88
N LEU A 113 6.25 -20.02 39.62
CA LEU A 113 6.13 -18.61 39.25
C LEU A 113 4.68 -18.15 39.49
N PRO A 114 4.45 -16.94 40.04
CA PRO A 114 3.10 -16.39 40.19
C PRO A 114 2.43 -16.28 38.81
N ALA A 115 1.32 -16.99 38.59
CA ALA A 115 0.62 -16.95 37.31
C ALA A 115 0.00 -15.56 37.08
N ASP A 116 0.24 -14.98 35.91
CA ASP A 116 -0.66 -13.96 35.37
C ASP A 116 -1.82 -14.70 34.69
N ALA A 117 -2.99 -14.67 35.32
CA ALA A 117 -4.17 -15.40 34.87
C ALA A 117 -4.73 -14.92 33.51
N ILE A 118 -4.31 -13.75 33.02
CA ILE A 118 -4.80 -13.15 31.78
C ILE A 118 -3.81 -13.39 30.62
N ALA A 119 -2.53 -13.65 30.91
CA ALA A 119 -1.53 -13.86 29.87
C ALA A 119 -1.84 -15.08 28.99
N PRO A 120 -1.63 -14.99 27.66
CA PRO A 120 -1.87 -16.12 26.77
C PRO A 120 -0.79 -17.20 26.94
N ASP A 121 -1.22 -18.46 26.81
CA ASP A 121 -0.32 -19.61 26.64
C ASP A 121 0.21 -19.74 25.19
N PHE A 122 1.10 -20.71 24.97
CA PHE A 122 1.74 -20.99 23.67
C PHE A 122 0.77 -21.32 22.52
N THR A 123 -0.44 -21.78 22.82
CA THR A 123 -1.46 -22.13 21.82
C THR A 123 -2.47 -21.00 21.62
N SER A 124 -2.75 -20.25 22.67
CA SER A 124 -3.76 -19.20 22.69
C SER A 124 -3.44 -18.06 21.72
N GLY A 125 -2.18 -17.60 21.63
CA GLY A 125 -1.85 -16.46 20.78
C GLY A 125 -2.13 -16.67 19.28
N GLY A 126 -1.76 -17.84 18.74
CA GLY A 126 -2.05 -18.17 17.34
C GLY A 126 -3.55 -18.33 17.06
N ARG A 127 -4.31 -18.86 18.03
CA ARG A 127 -5.76 -19.00 17.94
C ARG A 127 -6.46 -17.63 17.98
N LEU A 128 -6.08 -16.75 18.91
CA LEU A 128 -6.62 -15.39 19.02
C LEU A 128 -6.39 -14.60 17.73
N LEU A 129 -5.18 -14.67 17.17
CA LEU A 129 -4.90 -13.98 15.90
C LEU A 129 -5.77 -14.52 14.77
N ALA A 130 -5.97 -15.84 14.68
CA ALA A 130 -6.85 -16.43 13.68
C ALA A 130 -8.32 -15.99 13.85
N GLU A 131 -8.84 -15.99 15.07
CA GLU A 131 -10.19 -15.53 15.41
C GLU A 131 -10.39 -14.04 15.03
N HIS A 132 -9.45 -13.17 15.42
CA HIS A 132 -9.51 -11.74 15.05
C HIS A 132 -9.38 -11.52 13.54
N SER A 133 -8.52 -12.30 12.88
CA SER A 133 -8.37 -12.25 11.42
C SER A 133 -9.66 -12.61 10.71
N GLU A 134 -10.37 -13.65 11.17
CA GLU A 134 -11.63 -14.08 10.58
C GLU A 134 -12.75 -13.06 10.81
N ALA A 135 -12.81 -12.47 12.01
CA ALA A 135 -13.77 -11.42 12.33
C ALA A 135 -13.63 -10.18 11.43
N VAL A 136 -12.38 -9.80 11.08
CA VAL A 136 -12.08 -8.60 10.28
C VAL A 136 -12.10 -8.89 8.78
N LEU A 137 -11.41 -9.94 8.35
CA LEU A 137 -11.08 -10.20 6.95
C LEU A 137 -11.91 -11.34 6.33
N GLY A 138 -12.81 -11.96 7.11
CA GLY A 138 -13.62 -13.11 6.66
C GLY A 138 -12.89 -14.45 6.80
N PRO A 139 -13.51 -15.57 6.39
CA PRO A 139 -12.95 -16.91 6.61
C PRO A 139 -11.63 -17.14 5.87
N VAL A 140 -10.80 -18.06 6.38
CA VAL A 140 -9.57 -18.47 5.70
C VAL A 140 -9.94 -19.26 4.42
N PRO A 141 -9.38 -18.92 3.25
CA PRO A 141 -9.65 -19.67 2.03
C PRO A 141 -9.09 -21.09 2.09
N ALA A 142 -9.80 -22.05 1.48
CA ALA A 142 -9.44 -23.48 1.58
C ALA A 142 -8.06 -23.84 1.01
N THR A 143 -7.45 -22.96 0.23
CA THR A 143 -6.22 -23.26 -0.52
C THR A 143 -4.97 -22.57 0.01
N ARG A 144 -5.13 -21.53 0.86
CA ARG A 144 -4.03 -20.73 1.39
C ARG A 144 -4.41 -20.06 2.72
N ASP A 145 -3.42 -19.85 3.57
CA ASP A 145 -3.62 -19.24 4.90
C ASP A 145 -3.81 -17.70 4.87
N VAL A 146 -3.28 -17.03 3.84
CA VAL A 146 -3.23 -15.57 3.75
C VAL A 146 -4.23 -15.03 2.76
N ARG A 147 -5.06 -14.04 3.14
CA ARG A 147 -6.14 -13.46 2.32
C ARG A 147 -5.65 -12.49 1.25
N ILE A 148 -6.43 -12.29 0.19
CA ILE A 148 -6.14 -11.31 -0.87
C ILE A 148 -7.19 -10.21 -0.87
N MET A 149 -6.75 -8.98 -0.63
CA MET A 149 -7.54 -7.76 -0.78
C MET A 149 -7.24 -7.11 -2.13
N VAL A 150 -8.26 -6.66 -2.85
CA VAL A 150 -8.08 -5.98 -4.14
C VAL A 150 -8.75 -4.62 -4.13
N THR A 151 -8.02 -3.58 -4.51
CA THR A 151 -8.59 -2.25 -4.75
C THR A 151 -9.37 -2.24 -6.07
N LEU A 152 -10.66 -1.90 -6.03
CA LEU A 152 -11.44 -1.78 -7.27
C LEU A 152 -11.08 -0.50 -8.03
N PRO A 153 -10.92 -0.57 -9.36
CA PRO A 153 -10.93 0.61 -10.21
C PRO A 153 -12.35 1.16 -10.38
N GLY A 154 -12.48 2.44 -10.76
CA GLY A 154 -13.77 3.06 -11.09
C GLY A 154 -14.56 2.29 -12.15
N GLU A 155 -13.86 1.62 -13.09
CA GLU A 155 -14.45 0.76 -14.11
C GLU A 155 -15.32 -0.37 -13.52
N ALA A 156 -15.00 -0.85 -12.32
CA ALA A 156 -15.75 -1.90 -11.63
C ALA A 156 -17.19 -1.50 -11.30
N ALA A 157 -17.50 -0.19 -11.26
CA ALA A 157 -18.87 0.30 -11.15
C ALA A 157 -19.71 0.05 -12.41
N THR A 158 -19.08 -0.25 -13.55
CA THR A 158 -19.75 -0.47 -14.84
C THR A 158 -19.42 -1.83 -15.47
N ASP A 159 -18.39 -2.51 -14.98
CA ASP A 159 -17.93 -3.82 -15.45
C ASP A 159 -18.13 -4.88 -14.37
N TYR A 160 -19.31 -5.52 -14.40
CA TYR A 160 -19.62 -6.66 -13.56
C TYR A 160 -18.64 -7.84 -13.77
N ALA A 161 -18.20 -8.08 -15.02
CA ALA A 161 -17.36 -9.23 -15.34
C ALA A 161 -16.01 -9.13 -14.63
N LEU A 162 -15.44 -7.93 -14.52
CA LEU A 162 -14.23 -7.68 -13.75
C LEU A 162 -14.37 -8.12 -12.28
N VAL A 163 -15.43 -7.71 -11.59
CA VAL A 163 -15.67 -8.02 -10.17
C VAL A 163 -15.86 -9.53 -9.97
N ARG A 164 -16.66 -10.16 -10.85
CA ARG A 164 -16.87 -11.61 -10.85
C ARG A 164 -15.57 -12.38 -11.07
N ASP A 165 -14.75 -11.95 -12.03
CA ASP A 165 -13.51 -12.64 -12.38
C ASP A 165 -12.47 -12.49 -11.26
N LEU A 166 -12.40 -11.33 -10.60
CA LEU A 166 -11.58 -11.14 -9.38
C LEU A 166 -11.96 -12.12 -8.27
N LEU A 167 -13.27 -12.25 -7.99
CA LEU A 167 -13.76 -13.18 -6.97
C LEU A 167 -13.45 -14.64 -7.34
N ARG A 168 -13.60 -15.03 -8.61
CA ARG A 168 -13.24 -16.37 -9.10
C ARG A 168 -11.75 -16.67 -8.95
N GLN A 169 -10.87 -15.70 -9.20
CA GLN A 169 -9.42 -15.91 -9.14
C GLN A 169 -8.84 -15.93 -7.72
N GLY A 170 -9.62 -15.60 -6.70
CA GLY A 170 -9.14 -15.67 -5.32
C GLY A 170 -9.16 -14.35 -4.55
N MET A 171 -9.89 -13.32 -4.97
CA MET A 171 -10.13 -12.17 -4.10
C MET A 171 -10.98 -12.60 -2.89
N ASP A 172 -10.60 -12.16 -1.69
CA ASP A 172 -11.33 -12.43 -0.43
C ASP A 172 -11.88 -11.14 0.19
N CYS A 173 -11.18 -10.03 0.00
CA CYS A 173 -11.62 -8.70 0.42
C CYS A 173 -11.60 -7.74 -0.76
N VAL A 174 -12.56 -6.83 -0.80
CA VAL A 174 -12.56 -5.70 -1.70
C VAL A 174 -12.14 -4.44 -0.95
N ARG A 175 -11.36 -3.58 -1.59
CA ARG A 175 -11.09 -2.21 -1.13
C ARG A 175 -11.73 -1.21 -2.07
N ILE A 176 -12.56 -0.32 -1.52
CA ILE A 176 -13.09 0.87 -2.18
C ILE A 176 -12.36 2.08 -1.59
N ASN A 177 -11.66 2.84 -2.42
CA ASN A 177 -10.91 4.02 -1.99
C ASN A 177 -11.78 5.28 -2.08
N CYS A 178 -12.22 5.79 -0.94
CA CYS A 178 -13.14 6.93 -0.85
C CYS A 178 -12.49 8.28 -1.16
N ALA A 179 -11.16 8.32 -1.37
CA ALA A 179 -10.48 9.50 -1.92
C ALA A 179 -10.83 9.74 -3.41
N HIS A 180 -11.42 8.75 -4.07
CA HIS A 180 -11.78 8.77 -5.48
C HIS A 180 -13.22 8.30 -5.68
N ASP A 181 -13.76 8.58 -6.86
CA ASP A 181 -15.13 8.22 -7.26
C ASP A 181 -16.18 8.83 -6.30
N ASP A 182 -17.43 8.41 -6.41
CA ASP A 182 -18.55 8.92 -5.62
C ASP A 182 -19.44 7.78 -5.08
N ARG A 183 -20.41 8.13 -4.24
CA ARG A 183 -21.34 7.18 -3.61
C ARG A 183 -22.10 6.33 -4.62
N ALA A 184 -22.46 6.90 -5.77
CA ALA A 184 -23.18 6.16 -6.80
C ALA A 184 -22.28 5.07 -7.40
N ALA A 185 -21.03 5.42 -7.72
CA ALA A 185 -20.04 4.46 -8.19
C ALA A 185 -19.75 3.37 -7.13
N TRP A 186 -19.57 3.75 -5.86
CA TRP A 186 -19.32 2.80 -4.77
C TRP A 186 -20.50 1.84 -4.59
N GLN A 187 -21.74 2.34 -4.65
CA GLN A 187 -22.92 1.48 -4.58
C GLN A 187 -22.95 0.47 -5.71
N GLN A 188 -22.67 0.88 -6.96
CA GLN A 188 -22.62 -0.05 -8.08
C GLN A 188 -21.51 -1.10 -7.94
N MET A 189 -20.34 -0.72 -7.42
CA MET A 189 -19.29 -1.69 -7.10
C MET A 189 -19.75 -2.72 -6.06
N ILE A 190 -20.46 -2.28 -5.03
CA ILE A 190 -21.03 -3.14 -3.99
C ILE A 190 -22.09 -4.07 -4.60
N ASP A 191 -23.00 -3.55 -5.42
CA ASP A 191 -24.08 -4.34 -6.04
C ASP A 191 -23.49 -5.42 -6.97
N HIS A 192 -22.50 -5.07 -7.79
CA HIS A 192 -21.77 -6.04 -8.60
C HIS A 192 -21.07 -7.10 -7.75
N LEU A 193 -20.48 -6.73 -6.61
CA LEU A 193 -19.88 -7.70 -5.70
C LEU A 193 -20.94 -8.65 -5.15
N ARG A 194 -22.07 -8.14 -4.63
CA ARG A 194 -23.15 -8.97 -4.08
C ARG A 194 -23.73 -9.92 -5.13
N GLN A 195 -23.87 -9.46 -6.38
CA GLN A 195 -24.26 -10.31 -7.50
C GLN A 195 -23.20 -11.39 -7.80
N ALA A 196 -21.91 -11.04 -7.78
CA ALA A 196 -20.82 -11.98 -8.00
C ALA A 196 -20.73 -13.05 -6.89
N GLU A 197 -20.96 -12.68 -5.63
CA GLU A 197 -20.99 -13.63 -4.50
C GLU A 197 -22.08 -14.70 -4.69
N GLN A 198 -23.26 -14.30 -5.19
CA GLN A 198 -24.36 -15.23 -5.50
C GLN A 198 -24.03 -16.17 -6.66
N GLU A 199 -23.39 -15.66 -7.72
CA GLU A 199 -23.00 -16.49 -8.88
C GLU A 199 -21.86 -17.46 -8.54
N VAL A 200 -20.86 -17.00 -7.79
CA VAL A 200 -19.62 -17.76 -7.52
C VAL A 200 -19.74 -18.63 -6.27
N GLY A 201 -20.66 -18.32 -5.35
CA GLY A 201 -20.85 -19.03 -4.09
C GLY A 201 -19.73 -18.76 -3.07
N ARG A 202 -19.14 -17.56 -3.09
CA ARG A 202 -18.08 -17.14 -2.17
C ARG A 202 -18.40 -15.77 -1.60
N SER A 203 -18.23 -15.59 -0.29
CA SER A 203 -18.35 -14.29 0.36
C SER A 203 -17.07 -13.47 0.25
N CYS A 204 -17.20 -12.15 0.26
CA CYS A 204 -16.12 -11.17 0.17
C CYS A 204 -16.41 -9.97 1.07
N LYS A 205 -15.43 -9.61 1.92
CA LYS A 205 -15.54 -8.49 2.86
C LYS A 205 -15.27 -7.15 2.17
N ILE A 206 -15.99 -6.10 2.58
CA ILE A 206 -15.87 -4.75 2.00
C ILE A 206 -15.08 -3.84 2.94
N CYS A 207 -13.90 -3.41 2.50
CA CYS A 207 -13.12 -2.35 3.12
C CYS A 207 -13.35 -1.02 2.39
N MET A 208 -13.93 -0.05 3.08
CA MET A 208 -14.04 1.33 2.59
C MET A 208 -12.97 2.18 3.25
N ASP A 209 -12.00 2.61 2.44
CA ASP A 209 -10.82 3.34 2.88
C ASP A 209 -11.05 4.84 2.78
N LEU A 210 -11.08 5.56 3.91
CA LEU A 210 -11.32 7.00 3.96
C LEU A 210 -10.17 7.77 3.33
N GLY A 211 -10.44 8.95 2.77
CA GLY A 211 -9.42 9.71 2.06
C GLY A 211 -8.37 10.31 2.99
N GLY A 212 -8.81 10.80 4.15
CA GLY A 212 -7.96 11.49 5.10
C GLY A 212 -7.37 12.79 4.54
N ALA A 213 -6.54 13.46 5.35
CA ALA A 213 -5.90 14.72 4.99
C ALA A 213 -4.67 14.54 4.07
N LYS A 214 -4.81 13.82 2.94
CA LYS A 214 -3.70 13.61 2.01
C LYS A 214 -3.29 14.91 1.34
N LEU A 215 -2.05 15.32 1.54
CA LEU A 215 -1.48 16.51 0.92
C LEU A 215 -1.23 16.26 -0.57
N ARG A 216 -1.67 17.20 -1.42
CA ARG A 216 -1.54 17.08 -2.88
C ARG A 216 -1.18 18.40 -3.53
N THR A 217 -0.44 18.32 -4.63
CA THR A 217 -0.15 19.48 -5.48
C THR A 217 -1.36 19.89 -6.31
N THR A 218 -1.55 21.19 -6.50
CA THR A 218 -2.66 21.75 -7.27
C THR A 218 -2.24 23.02 -8.00
N GLY A 219 -3.16 23.62 -8.75
CA GLY A 219 -3.01 24.98 -9.26
C GLY A 219 -2.11 25.14 -10.48
N LEU A 220 -1.61 24.07 -11.10
CA LEU A 220 -1.01 24.19 -12.43
C LEU A 220 -2.09 24.53 -13.46
N PRO A 221 -1.88 25.55 -14.33
CA PRO A 221 -2.83 25.91 -15.37
C PRO A 221 -2.97 24.77 -16.38
N PRO A 222 -4.09 24.65 -17.11
CA PRO A 222 -4.23 23.64 -18.16
C PRO A 222 -3.17 23.85 -19.25
N ALA A 223 -2.48 22.79 -19.65
CA ALA A 223 -1.49 22.88 -20.72
C ALA A 223 -2.21 23.00 -22.07
N PRO A 224 -1.56 23.58 -23.10
CA PRO A 224 -2.08 23.54 -24.46
C PRO A 224 -2.38 22.09 -24.85
N ALA A 225 -3.58 21.82 -25.37
CA ALA A 225 -3.96 20.50 -25.85
C ALA A 225 -3.07 20.12 -27.05
N VAL A 226 -2.08 19.25 -26.81
CA VAL A 226 -1.15 18.79 -27.85
C VAL A 226 -1.09 17.28 -27.86
N LEU A 227 -1.56 16.67 -28.95
CA LEU A 227 -1.48 15.23 -29.14
C LEU A 227 -0.31 14.86 -30.06
N ARG A 228 0.66 14.12 -29.52
CA ARG A 228 1.76 13.54 -30.30
C ARG A 228 1.34 12.18 -30.85
N ILE A 229 1.40 12.03 -32.17
CA ILE A 229 1.17 10.76 -32.86
C ILE A 229 2.48 10.36 -33.54
N SER A 230 2.99 9.17 -33.25
CA SER A 230 4.24 8.67 -33.82
C SER A 230 4.11 7.23 -34.32
N PRO A 231 4.63 6.90 -35.51
CA PRO A 231 4.78 5.52 -35.95
C PRO A 231 5.87 4.81 -35.12
N VAL A 232 5.80 3.49 -35.06
CA VAL A 232 6.88 2.64 -34.53
C VAL A 232 7.97 2.53 -35.58
N ARG A 233 9.23 2.73 -35.16
CA ARG A 233 10.40 2.72 -36.04
C ARG A 233 11.45 1.76 -35.51
N ASP A 234 12.25 1.23 -36.43
CA ASP A 234 13.48 0.51 -36.09
C ASP A 234 14.60 1.49 -35.67
N GLU A 235 15.75 0.95 -35.28
CA GLU A 235 16.94 1.71 -34.88
C GLU A 235 17.49 2.59 -36.02
N PHE A 236 17.19 2.26 -37.28
CA PHE A 236 17.57 3.03 -38.46
C PHE A 236 16.53 4.10 -38.84
N GLY A 237 15.45 4.25 -38.07
CA GLY A 237 14.38 5.21 -38.30
C GLY A 237 13.38 4.82 -39.40
N ARG A 238 13.44 3.59 -39.93
CA ARG A 238 12.47 3.05 -40.89
C ARG A 238 11.18 2.70 -40.16
N VAL A 239 10.04 2.97 -40.78
CA VAL A 239 8.73 2.72 -40.16
C VAL A 239 8.42 1.23 -40.20
N LEU A 240 8.40 0.60 -39.03
CA LEU A 240 7.93 -0.78 -38.84
C LEU A 240 6.40 -0.83 -38.88
N THR A 241 5.76 -0.03 -38.03
CA THR A 241 4.29 0.05 -37.94
C THR A 241 3.84 1.50 -38.04
N PRO A 242 2.96 1.87 -38.99
CA PRO A 242 2.40 3.22 -39.05
C PRO A 242 1.53 3.48 -37.82
N ALA A 243 1.45 4.74 -37.38
CA ALA A 243 0.48 5.09 -36.36
C ALA A 243 -0.93 4.98 -36.95
N ARG A 244 -1.80 4.20 -36.32
CA ARG A 244 -3.19 4.00 -36.72
C ARG A 244 -4.09 4.93 -35.93
N LEU A 245 -5.02 5.57 -36.63
CA LEU A 245 -5.97 6.52 -36.08
C LEU A 245 -7.38 6.17 -36.51
N TRP A 246 -8.31 6.31 -35.58
CA TRP A 246 -9.74 6.24 -35.84
C TRP A 246 -10.30 7.65 -35.97
N LEU A 247 -10.76 8.03 -37.16
CA LEU A 247 -11.42 9.31 -37.41
C LEU A 247 -12.93 9.10 -37.35
N THR A 248 -13.62 9.79 -36.46
CA THR A 248 -15.07 9.60 -36.22
C THR A 248 -15.77 10.91 -35.88
N SER A 249 -17.10 10.89 -35.78
CA SER A 249 -17.94 12.02 -35.36
C SER A 249 -18.48 11.77 -33.96
N LYS A 250 -18.67 12.84 -33.18
CA LYS A 250 -19.37 12.76 -31.88
C LYS A 250 -20.85 12.40 -32.04
N GLU A 251 -21.42 12.66 -33.20
CA GLU A 251 -22.83 12.40 -33.53
C GLU A 251 -23.11 10.91 -33.77
N LEU A 252 -22.07 10.07 -33.82
CA LEU A 252 -22.17 8.65 -34.10
C LEU A 252 -21.99 7.80 -32.83
N PRO A 253 -22.64 6.62 -32.74
CA PRO A 253 -22.38 5.66 -31.66
C PRO A 253 -20.90 5.33 -31.54
N GLN A 254 -20.37 5.42 -30.32
CA GLN A 254 -18.94 5.26 -30.04
C GLN A 254 -18.62 3.80 -29.73
N ALA A 255 -18.06 3.06 -30.69
CA ALA A 255 -17.58 1.71 -30.43
C ALA A 255 -16.37 1.70 -29.47
N ALA A 256 -16.25 0.65 -28.67
CA ALA A 256 -15.03 0.39 -27.90
C ALA A 256 -13.86 0.14 -28.87
N LEU A 257 -12.75 0.86 -28.70
CA LEU A 257 -11.54 0.65 -29.49
C LEU A 257 -10.51 -0.10 -28.65
N ALA A 258 -9.66 -0.89 -29.33
CA ALA A 258 -8.50 -1.50 -28.68
C ALA A 258 -7.61 -0.43 -28.04
N SER A 259 -7.09 -0.75 -26.85
CA SER A 259 -6.22 0.12 -26.07
C SER A 259 -5.04 0.63 -26.90
N GLY A 260 -4.73 1.93 -26.79
CA GLY A 260 -3.67 2.60 -27.55
C GLY A 260 -4.08 3.13 -28.93
N THR A 261 -5.32 2.93 -29.37
CA THR A 261 -5.84 3.55 -30.60
C THR A 261 -6.13 5.04 -30.40
N VAL A 262 -5.54 5.90 -31.22
CA VAL A 262 -5.82 7.33 -31.20
C VAL A 262 -7.14 7.63 -31.93
N ARG A 263 -8.13 8.16 -31.21
CA ARG A 263 -9.41 8.62 -31.76
C ARG A 263 -9.38 10.13 -32.00
N LEU A 264 -9.85 10.58 -33.17
CA LEU A 264 -9.95 11.98 -33.55
C LEU A 264 -11.35 12.32 -34.06
N PHE A 265 -11.88 13.45 -33.62
CA PHE A 265 -13.25 13.87 -33.92
C PHE A 265 -13.31 14.92 -35.03
N PHE A 266 -14.19 14.68 -36.00
CA PHE A 266 -14.44 15.55 -37.16
C PHE A 266 -15.94 15.64 -37.47
N PRO A 267 -16.40 16.71 -38.16
CA PRO A 267 -17.78 16.81 -38.63
C PRO A 267 -18.17 15.62 -39.54
N GLN A 268 -19.37 15.06 -39.34
CA GLN A 268 -19.82 13.88 -40.08
C GLN A 268 -19.83 14.11 -41.60
N ALA A 269 -20.25 15.31 -42.04
CA ALA A 269 -20.25 15.68 -43.46
C ALA A 269 -18.87 15.59 -44.10
N TRP A 270 -17.79 15.92 -43.36
CA TRP A 270 -16.43 15.82 -43.86
C TRP A 270 -15.93 14.37 -43.89
N LEU A 271 -16.29 13.55 -42.90
CA LEU A 271 -15.92 12.13 -42.85
C LEU A 271 -16.52 11.34 -44.01
N ARG A 272 -17.77 11.66 -44.42
CA ARG A 272 -18.45 11.03 -45.56
C ARG A 272 -17.72 11.25 -46.90
N GLN A 273 -16.88 12.28 -47.01
CA GLN A 273 -16.07 12.54 -48.21
C GLN A 273 -14.86 11.61 -48.31
N LEU A 274 -14.51 10.88 -47.24
CA LEU A 274 -13.31 10.06 -47.19
C LEU A 274 -13.61 8.65 -47.69
N SER A 275 -12.79 8.18 -48.64
CA SER A 275 -12.80 6.81 -49.16
C SER A 275 -11.43 6.13 -48.97
N PRO A 276 -11.36 4.78 -48.92
CA PRO A 276 -10.09 4.06 -48.90
C PRO A 276 -9.13 4.56 -49.99
N GLY A 277 -7.86 4.79 -49.61
CA GLY A 277 -6.84 5.34 -50.50
C GLY A 277 -6.72 6.87 -50.50
N ASN A 278 -7.72 7.60 -50.00
CA ASN A 278 -7.67 9.06 -49.87
C ASN A 278 -6.48 9.52 -49.01
N ALA A 279 -5.97 10.71 -49.36
CA ALA A 279 -4.80 11.32 -48.74
C ALA A 279 -5.17 12.62 -48.02
N VAL A 280 -5.38 12.57 -46.70
CA VAL A 280 -5.69 13.76 -45.90
C VAL A 280 -4.40 14.47 -45.52
N ARG A 281 -4.24 15.72 -45.96
CA ARG A 281 -3.01 16.51 -45.73
C ARG A 281 -3.23 17.54 -44.64
N PHE A 282 -2.23 17.77 -43.80
CA PHE A 282 -2.29 18.79 -42.75
C PHE A 282 -0.89 19.34 -42.45
N ARG A 283 -0.84 20.43 -41.69
CA ARG A 283 0.40 20.92 -41.07
C ARG A 283 0.33 20.65 -39.58
N ASP A 284 1.38 20.05 -39.02
CA ASP A 284 1.45 19.82 -37.57
C ASP A 284 1.74 21.12 -36.81
N ALA A 285 1.67 21.09 -35.48
CA ALA A 285 1.90 22.25 -34.61
C ALA A 285 3.30 22.89 -34.79
N ARG A 286 4.24 22.19 -35.42
CA ARG A 286 5.59 22.68 -35.76
C ARG A 286 5.67 23.20 -37.21
N GLY A 287 4.54 23.35 -37.88
CA GLY A 287 4.45 23.79 -39.28
C GLY A 287 4.79 22.71 -40.33
N ASN A 288 5.16 21.50 -39.90
CA ASN A 288 5.61 20.47 -40.83
C ASN A 288 4.45 19.85 -41.60
N LYS A 289 4.63 19.63 -42.90
CA LYS A 289 3.63 18.95 -43.75
C LYS A 289 3.52 17.47 -43.36
N ARG A 290 2.28 17.00 -43.19
CA ARG A 290 1.94 15.61 -42.85
C ARG A 290 0.82 15.11 -43.75
N LYS A 291 0.73 13.78 -43.87
CA LYS A 291 -0.24 13.09 -44.72
C LYS A 291 -0.72 11.84 -44.02
N LEU A 292 -2.02 11.77 -43.79
CA LEU A 292 -2.75 10.56 -43.43
C LEU A 292 -3.21 9.84 -44.68
N ARG A 293 -3.21 8.51 -44.64
CA ARG A 293 -3.80 7.68 -45.70
C ARG A 293 -4.97 6.89 -45.13
N VAL A 294 -6.16 7.10 -45.69
CA VAL A 294 -7.36 6.35 -45.30
C VAL A 294 -7.22 4.91 -45.79
N ARG A 295 -7.46 3.94 -44.92
CA ARG A 295 -7.32 2.50 -45.19
C ARG A 295 -8.64 1.81 -45.35
N SER A 296 -9.57 2.08 -44.44
CA SER A 296 -10.93 1.55 -44.50
C SER A 296 -11.90 2.57 -43.91
N THR A 297 -13.16 2.44 -44.30
CA THR A 297 -14.27 3.30 -43.91
C THR A 297 -15.45 2.40 -43.55
N ASN A 298 -16.23 2.76 -42.54
CA ASN A 298 -17.52 2.13 -42.23
C ASN A 298 -18.52 3.23 -41.82
N GLU A 299 -19.71 2.84 -41.40
CA GLU A 299 -20.78 3.78 -41.00
C GLU A 299 -20.43 4.64 -39.79
N GLN A 300 -19.48 4.20 -38.96
CA GLN A 300 -19.06 4.86 -37.72
C GLN A 300 -17.81 5.73 -37.86
N GLY A 301 -17.10 5.68 -39.00
CA GLY A 301 -15.88 6.44 -39.21
C GLY A 301 -14.90 5.80 -40.18
N CYS A 302 -13.64 6.22 -40.10
CA CYS A 302 -12.59 5.68 -40.97
C CYS A 302 -11.25 5.47 -40.26
N TRP A 303 -10.57 4.39 -40.65
CA TRP A 303 -9.21 4.10 -40.23
C TRP A 303 -8.22 4.81 -41.13
N ALA A 304 -7.29 5.54 -40.51
CA ALA A 304 -6.22 6.25 -41.19
C ALA A 304 -4.85 5.90 -40.63
N GLU A 305 -3.83 5.97 -41.48
CA GLU A 305 -2.44 5.69 -41.12
C GLU A 305 -1.54 6.90 -41.31
N LEU A 306 -0.64 7.12 -40.35
CA LEU A 306 0.40 8.13 -40.36
C LEU A 306 1.80 7.51 -40.30
N ARG A 307 2.67 7.86 -41.24
CA ARG A 307 4.06 7.37 -41.32
C ARG A 307 5.12 8.35 -40.81
N LYS A 308 4.72 9.57 -40.42
CA LYS A 308 5.64 10.60 -39.89
C LYS A 308 5.07 11.17 -38.60
N THR A 309 5.89 11.29 -37.56
CA THR A 309 5.48 11.87 -36.27
C THR A 309 4.86 13.25 -36.44
N ALA A 310 3.66 13.44 -35.90
CA ALA A 310 2.92 14.69 -35.93
C ALA A 310 2.50 15.13 -34.53
N TYR A 311 2.33 16.43 -34.36
CA TYR A 311 1.83 17.08 -33.15
C TYR A 311 0.55 17.82 -33.54
N LEU A 312 -0.58 17.43 -32.98
CA LEU A 312 -1.88 18.03 -33.28
C LEU A 312 -2.29 18.98 -32.15
N VAL A 313 -2.76 20.16 -32.53
CA VAL A 313 -3.40 21.17 -31.67
C VAL A 313 -4.85 21.39 -32.12
N PRO A 314 -5.75 21.94 -31.28
CA PRO A 314 -7.16 22.16 -31.63
C PRO A 314 -7.35 22.91 -32.95
N SER A 315 -6.47 23.86 -33.26
CA SER A 315 -6.48 24.63 -34.50
C SER A 315 -5.94 23.87 -35.73
N THR A 316 -5.54 22.60 -35.61
CA THR A 316 -4.99 21.83 -36.73
C THR A 316 -6.06 21.57 -37.78
N ARG A 317 -5.81 22.07 -39.00
CA ARG A 317 -6.72 21.89 -40.13
C ARG A 317 -6.25 20.78 -41.06
N PHE A 318 -7.17 19.88 -41.36
CA PHE A 318 -7.01 18.73 -42.24
C PHE A 318 -7.69 19.01 -43.56
N ARG A 319 -6.95 18.88 -44.67
CA ARG A 319 -7.47 19.01 -46.04
C ARG A 319 -7.85 17.62 -46.54
N GLY A 320 -9.15 17.37 -46.67
CA GLY A 320 -9.74 16.22 -47.35
C GLY A 320 -9.79 16.44 -48.88
N PRO A 321 -10.51 15.58 -49.62
CA PRO A 321 -10.65 15.67 -51.07
C PRO A 321 -11.33 16.98 -51.52
N GLU A 322 -12.45 17.32 -50.88
CA GLU A 322 -13.30 18.46 -51.28
C GLU A 322 -13.19 19.64 -50.31
N ALA A 323 -13.22 19.36 -49.00
CA ALA A 323 -13.22 20.39 -47.97
C ALA A 323 -12.09 20.23 -46.93
N LYS A 324 -11.86 21.31 -46.18
CA LYS A 324 -11.03 21.29 -44.97
C LYS A 324 -11.92 21.06 -43.75
N ALA A 325 -11.40 20.32 -42.78
CA ALA A 325 -11.99 20.21 -41.45
C ALA A 325 -10.96 20.53 -40.37
N THR A 326 -11.44 20.99 -39.23
CA THR A 326 -10.65 21.20 -38.01
C THR A 326 -11.01 20.10 -37.02
N LEU A 327 -10.06 19.71 -36.17
CA LEU A 327 -10.36 18.84 -35.03
C LEU A 327 -11.42 19.47 -34.15
N GLN A 328 -12.47 18.73 -33.82
CA GLN A 328 -13.53 19.21 -32.93
C GLN A 328 -13.10 19.15 -31.45
N GLU A 329 -12.17 18.27 -31.10
CA GLU A 329 -11.65 18.15 -29.74
C GLU A 329 -10.29 17.47 -29.75
N LEU A 330 -9.45 17.90 -28.83
CA LEU A 330 -8.25 17.20 -28.40
C LEU A 330 -8.29 17.19 -26.88
N PRO A 331 -8.04 16.03 -26.24
CA PRO A 331 -7.97 16.00 -24.78
C PRO A 331 -6.88 16.99 -24.33
N PRO A 332 -7.13 17.78 -23.27
CA PRO A 332 -6.12 18.66 -22.71
C PRO A 332 -4.90 17.84 -22.30
N SER A 333 -3.72 18.43 -22.45
CA SER A 333 -2.50 17.82 -21.95
C SER A 333 -2.35 18.14 -20.47
N ASP A 334 -1.86 17.19 -19.68
CA ASP A 334 -1.49 17.46 -18.30
C ASP A 334 -0.31 18.43 -18.25
N SER A 335 -0.49 19.56 -17.56
CA SER A 335 0.60 20.45 -17.21
C SER A 335 1.59 19.80 -16.26
N PHE A 336 2.83 20.27 -16.32
CA PHE A 336 3.88 19.88 -15.39
C PHE A 336 4.92 20.98 -15.24
N LEU A 337 5.57 21.00 -14.08
CA LEU A 337 6.83 21.68 -13.85
C LEU A 337 7.97 20.67 -14.07
N LEU A 338 9.03 21.06 -14.75
CA LEU A 338 10.23 20.25 -14.88
C LEU A 338 11.24 20.70 -13.84
N LEU A 339 11.51 19.87 -12.84
CA LEU A 339 12.38 20.18 -11.70
C LEU A 339 13.67 19.38 -11.76
N ARG A 340 14.79 20.03 -11.42
CA ARG A 340 16.14 19.48 -11.37
C ARG A 340 16.78 19.80 -10.01
N PRO A 341 17.79 19.02 -9.57
CA PRO A 341 18.56 19.38 -8.38
C PRO A 341 19.16 20.78 -8.54
N GLY A 342 18.98 21.62 -7.52
CA GLY A 342 19.37 23.03 -7.49
C GLY A 342 18.25 24.02 -7.83
N ASP A 343 17.16 23.57 -8.44
CA ASP A 343 16.02 24.45 -8.76
C ASP A 343 15.32 24.93 -7.48
N GLU A 344 14.76 26.14 -7.53
CA GLU A 344 13.85 26.68 -6.51
C GLU A 344 12.39 26.42 -6.94
N LEU A 345 11.62 25.81 -6.03
CA LEU A 345 10.18 25.59 -6.12
C LEU A 345 9.48 26.34 -4.99
N GLN A 346 8.47 27.13 -5.33
CA GLN A 346 7.57 27.78 -4.38
C GLN A 346 6.29 26.95 -4.25
N LEU A 347 6.03 26.43 -3.05
CA LEU A 347 4.75 25.79 -2.71
C LEU A 347 3.85 26.84 -2.06
N THR A 348 2.67 27.10 -2.62
CA THR A 348 1.81 28.23 -2.22
C THR A 348 0.44 27.80 -1.70
N ARG A 349 -0.19 28.67 -0.90
CA ARG A 349 -1.57 28.50 -0.44
C ARG A 349 -2.62 28.72 -1.54
N ARG A 350 -2.32 29.58 -2.50
CA ARG A 350 -3.28 30.04 -3.52
C ARG A 350 -3.05 29.30 -4.84
N ALA A 351 -4.14 28.92 -5.50
CA ALA A 351 -4.11 28.52 -6.91
C ALA A 351 -3.49 29.65 -7.75
N LEU A 352 -2.54 29.31 -8.61
CA LEU A 352 -1.80 30.31 -9.39
C LEU A 352 -2.71 30.98 -10.42
N PRO A 353 -2.60 32.31 -10.62
CA PRO A 353 -3.26 32.97 -11.74
C PRO A 353 -2.75 32.40 -13.07
N ALA A 354 -3.64 32.22 -14.04
CA ALA A 354 -3.31 31.70 -15.38
C ALA A 354 -2.24 32.52 -16.12
N ALA A 355 -1.95 33.75 -15.70
CA ALA A 355 -1.01 34.68 -16.33
C ALA A 355 0.48 34.31 -16.19
N VAL A 356 0.85 33.29 -15.41
CA VAL A 356 2.23 32.74 -15.38
C VAL A 356 2.52 31.85 -16.62
N ALA A 357 1.52 31.63 -17.49
CA ALA A 357 1.57 30.71 -18.63
C ALA A 357 2.38 31.19 -19.85
N ASP A 358 2.87 32.44 -19.90
CA ASP A 358 3.68 32.93 -21.03
C ASP A 358 5.18 32.64 -20.89
N GLY A 359 5.62 32.04 -19.77
CA GLY A 359 6.95 31.48 -19.61
C GLY A 359 6.99 30.02 -20.04
N MET A 360 7.65 29.72 -21.15
CA MET A 360 8.03 28.34 -21.48
C MET A 360 8.70 27.65 -20.27
N PRO A 361 8.53 26.32 -20.08
CA PRO A 361 9.27 25.59 -19.06
C PRO A 361 10.78 25.79 -19.29
N GLY A 362 11.47 26.46 -18.36
CA GLY A 362 12.92 26.67 -18.43
C GLY A 362 13.42 28.08 -18.80
N THR A 363 12.60 29.13 -18.78
CA THR A 363 13.13 30.50 -18.79
C THR A 363 13.55 30.93 -17.39
N ALA A 364 14.86 31.07 -17.19
CA ALA A 364 15.58 31.19 -15.92
C ALA A 364 15.36 32.47 -15.08
N LEU A 365 14.18 33.09 -15.10
CA LEU A 365 13.95 34.38 -14.42
C LEU A 365 12.81 34.39 -13.38
N ALA A 366 12.01 33.33 -13.26
CA ALA A 366 11.00 33.21 -12.20
C ALA A 366 11.03 31.81 -11.57
N PRO A 367 10.91 31.71 -10.23
CA PRO A 367 10.87 30.43 -9.53
C PRO A 367 9.66 29.60 -9.99
N ALA A 368 9.81 28.28 -10.03
CA ALA A 368 8.70 27.39 -10.33
C ALA A 368 7.68 27.48 -9.18
N VAL A 369 6.38 27.55 -9.47
CA VAL A 369 5.36 27.71 -8.43
C VAL A 369 4.29 26.64 -8.57
N ILE A 370 3.85 26.06 -7.45
CA ILE A 370 2.75 25.08 -7.40
C ILE A 370 1.91 25.27 -6.13
N GLY A 371 0.62 24.99 -6.20
CA GLY A 371 -0.28 25.08 -5.04
C GLY A 371 -0.31 23.80 -4.19
N CYS A 372 -0.74 23.93 -2.94
CA CYS A 372 -1.09 22.81 -2.05
C CYS A 372 -2.61 22.72 -1.88
N ALA A 373 -3.17 21.51 -1.95
CA ALA A 373 -4.61 21.26 -1.73
C ALA A 373 -5.06 21.57 -0.29
N LEU A 374 -4.17 21.35 0.69
CA LEU A 374 -4.39 21.62 2.12
C LEU A 374 -3.39 22.70 2.56
N PRO A 375 -3.68 23.98 2.28
CA PRO A 375 -2.74 25.08 2.46
C PRO A 375 -2.38 25.38 3.93
N GLU A 376 -3.21 24.96 4.88
CA GLU A 376 -2.94 25.04 6.33
C GLU A 376 -1.69 24.24 6.72
N VAL A 377 -1.27 23.26 5.91
CA VAL A 377 -0.04 22.50 6.19
C VAL A 377 1.20 23.40 6.24
N LEU A 378 1.18 24.52 5.50
CA LEU A 378 2.29 25.47 5.46
C LEU A 378 2.57 26.11 6.83
N ASP A 379 1.59 26.14 7.76
CA ASP A 379 1.78 26.68 9.12
C ASP A 379 2.67 25.79 10.01
N TYR A 380 2.87 24.53 9.63
CA TYR A 380 3.58 23.55 10.46
C TYR A 380 5.03 23.31 10.03
N VAL A 381 5.40 23.79 8.84
CA VAL A 381 6.70 23.51 8.22
C VAL A 381 7.74 24.53 8.65
N LYS A 382 8.97 24.07 8.90
CA LYS A 382 10.09 24.94 9.29
C LYS A 382 11.23 24.93 8.27
N PRO A 383 12.03 26.01 8.19
CA PRO A 383 13.26 25.98 7.41
C PRO A 383 14.19 24.84 7.85
N GLY A 384 14.83 24.19 6.89
CA GLY A 384 15.69 23.02 7.07
C GLY A 384 14.97 21.67 6.96
N GLU A 385 13.64 21.63 7.02
CA GLU A 385 12.86 20.39 6.93
C GLU A 385 12.82 19.84 5.50
N ARG A 386 12.75 18.51 5.38
CA ARG A 386 12.63 17.80 4.11
C ARG A 386 11.19 17.83 3.61
N ILE A 387 11.06 17.88 2.29
CA ILE A 387 9.78 17.78 1.59
C ILE A 387 9.93 16.89 0.36
N TRP A 388 8.94 16.05 0.12
CA TRP A 388 8.92 15.11 -1.01
C TRP A 388 7.65 15.26 -1.83
N PHE A 389 7.77 14.97 -3.13
CA PHE A 389 6.66 15.03 -4.08
C PHE A 389 6.62 13.78 -4.99
N ASP A 390 5.41 13.44 -5.46
CA ASP A 390 5.14 12.36 -6.43
C ASP A 390 5.77 11.02 -6.01
N ASP A 391 5.38 10.54 -4.82
CA ASP A 391 5.82 9.26 -4.24
C ASP A 391 7.36 9.20 -4.04
N GLY A 392 7.95 10.30 -3.58
CA GLY A 392 9.38 10.40 -3.29
C GLY A 392 10.28 10.57 -4.52
N LYS A 393 9.74 10.72 -5.73
CA LYS A 393 10.54 10.92 -6.95
C LYS A 393 11.26 12.26 -6.98
N ILE A 394 10.69 13.27 -6.31
CA ILE A 394 11.25 14.61 -6.21
C ILE A 394 11.42 14.94 -4.73
N GLY A 395 12.64 15.30 -4.32
CA GLY A 395 12.96 15.68 -2.95
C GLY A 395 13.54 17.08 -2.89
N GLY A 396 13.26 17.78 -1.81
CA GLY A 396 13.79 19.11 -1.54
C GLY A 396 13.96 19.40 -0.06
N ILE A 397 14.57 20.54 0.23
CA ILE A 397 14.72 21.11 1.57
C ILE A 397 14.04 22.47 1.56
N VAL A 398 13.28 22.76 2.62
CA VAL A 398 12.65 24.06 2.81
C VAL A 398 13.73 25.07 3.21
N ASP A 399 14.10 26.00 2.32
CA ASP A 399 15.11 27.01 2.61
C ASP A 399 14.51 28.21 3.38
N ARG A 400 13.26 28.60 3.07
CA ARG A 400 12.56 29.72 3.72
C ARG A 400 11.05 29.46 3.80
N VAL A 401 10.42 29.97 4.87
CA VAL A 401 8.97 29.96 5.08
C VAL A 401 8.48 31.40 5.16
N GLU A 402 7.51 31.74 4.30
CA GLU A 402 6.74 32.98 4.31
C GLU A 402 5.26 32.67 4.58
N PRO A 403 4.43 33.65 4.98
CA PRO A 403 3.04 33.40 5.38
C PRO A 403 2.19 32.60 4.37
N ASP A 404 2.43 32.79 3.07
CA ASP A 404 1.67 32.13 1.99
C ASP A 404 2.51 31.19 1.11
N ILE A 405 3.83 31.08 1.36
CA ILE A 405 4.80 30.46 0.44
C ILE A 405 5.88 29.70 1.21
N LEU A 406 6.11 28.44 0.83
CA LEU A 406 7.33 27.70 1.18
C LEU A 406 8.30 27.74 0.02
N HIS A 407 9.53 28.20 0.28
CA HIS A 407 10.63 28.16 -0.67
C HIS A 407 11.38 26.85 -0.49
N VAL A 408 11.28 25.98 -1.48
CA VAL A 408 11.87 24.64 -1.49
C VAL A 408 12.99 24.60 -2.51
N ARG A 409 14.19 24.23 -2.06
CA ARG A 409 15.29 23.91 -2.97
C ARG A 409 15.28 22.43 -3.27
N ILE A 410 15.20 22.09 -4.55
CA ILE A 410 15.18 20.71 -5.01
C ILE A 410 16.56 20.10 -4.84
N THR A 411 16.64 18.99 -4.12
CA THR A 411 17.89 18.26 -3.85
C THR A 411 17.93 16.92 -4.59
N GLN A 412 16.76 16.33 -4.89
CA GLN A 412 16.63 15.05 -5.56
C GLN A 412 15.64 15.14 -6.72
N ALA A 413 16.11 14.80 -7.92
CA ALA A 413 15.31 14.54 -9.12
C ALA A 413 16.22 13.84 -10.15
N ARG A 414 15.64 13.27 -11.21
CA ARG A 414 16.44 12.68 -12.30
C ARG A 414 17.33 13.74 -12.95
N ALA A 415 18.49 13.34 -13.46
CA ALA A 415 19.45 14.25 -14.11
C ALA A 415 18.86 15.04 -15.30
N LYS A 416 17.89 14.46 -16.02
CA LYS A 416 17.17 15.13 -17.14
C LYS A 416 16.01 16.03 -16.67
N GLY A 417 15.78 16.11 -15.36
CA GLY A 417 14.62 16.69 -14.72
C GLY A 417 13.49 15.68 -14.53
N GLU A 418 12.70 15.89 -13.47
CA GLU A 418 11.50 15.12 -13.15
C GLU A 418 10.25 16.01 -13.29
N LYS A 419 9.12 15.42 -13.68
CA LYS A 419 7.89 16.18 -13.98
C LYS A 419 6.96 16.20 -12.78
N LEU A 420 6.81 17.34 -12.13
CA LEU A 420 5.81 17.54 -11.09
C LEU A 420 4.47 17.99 -11.72
N ARG A 421 3.39 17.28 -11.42
CA ARG A 421 2.04 17.55 -11.95
C ARG A 421 1.09 18.01 -10.85
N ASN A 422 -0.15 18.35 -11.21
CA ASN A 422 -1.25 18.39 -10.25
C ASN A 422 -1.55 16.99 -9.71
N ASP A 423 -2.25 16.95 -8.57
CA ASP A 423 -2.73 15.75 -7.89
C ASP A 423 -1.61 14.78 -7.48
N LYS A 424 -0.41 15.31 -7.25
CA LYS A 424 0.75 14.53 -6.77
C LYS A 424 0.88 14.66 -5.26
N GLY A 425 1.15 13.54 -4.59
CA GLY A 425 1.32 13.50 -3.14
C GLY A 425 2.46 14.42 -2.69
N ILE A 426 2.27 15.06 -1.54
CA ILE A 426 3.30 15.83 -0.82
C ILE A 426 3.52 15.13 0.52
N ASN A 427 4.79 14.97 0.90
CA ASN A 427 5.19 14.32 2.15
C ASN A 427 6.15 15.24 2.92
N LEU A 428 5.94 15.35 4.22
CA LEU A 428 6.62 16.30 5.12
C LEU A 428 7.11 15.54 6.36
N PRO A 429 8.13 14.66 6.20
CA PRO A 429 8.51 13.68 7.23
C PRO A 429 9.00 14.30 8.54
N ASP A 430 9.53 15.52 8.48
CA ASP A 430 10.10 16.19 9.66
C ASP A 430 9.07 17.10 10.37
N SER A 431 7.98 17.45 9.71
CA SER A 431 7.01 18.41 10.23
C SER A 431 6.02 17.73 11.18
N ASN A 432 5.80 18.33 12.34
CA ASN A 432 4.76 17.87 13.27
C ASN A 432 3.39 18.38 12.84
N LEU A 433 2.80 17.71 11.85
CA LEU A 433 1.49 18.07 11.31
C LEU A 433 0.41 17.83 12.37
N SER A 434 -0.43 18.84 12.60
CA SER A 434 -1.64 18.72 13.41
C SER A 434 -2.88 18.87 12.55
N LEU A 435 -2.94 18.10 11.46
CA LEU A 435 -4.11 18.00 10.59
C LEU A 435 -5.08 16.94 11.15
N PRO A 436 -6.40 17.14 11.02
CA PRO A 436 -7.36 16.12 11.39
C PRO A 436 -7.23 14.91 10.46
N SER A 437 -7.19 13.70 11.02
CA SER A 437 -7.19 12.47 10.21
C SER A 437 -8.54 12.23 9.51
N LEU A 438 -9.63 12.79 10.04
CA LEU A 438 -10.96 12.81 9.44
C LEU A 438 -11.24 14.20 8.86
N THR A 439 -11.32 14.29 7.54
CA THR A 439 -11.69 15.53 6.85
C THR A 439 -13.22 15.73 6.86
N ALA A 440 -13.69 16.94 6.49
CA ALA A 440 -15.12 17.20 6.31
C ALA A 440 -15.76 16.22 5.31
N LYS A 441 -15.07 15.91 4.21
CA LYS A 441 -15.50 14.92 3.22
C LYS A 441 -15.60 13.52 3.84
N ASP A 442 -14.62 13.12 4.65
CA ASP A 442 -14.65 11.81 5.32
C ASP A 442 -15.86 11.71 6.24
N LEU A 443 -16.16 12.76 7.03
CA LEU A 443 -17.34 12.80 7.90
C LEU A 443 -18.65 12.71 7.12
N GLU A 444 -18.73 13.35 5.95
CA GLU A 444 -19.88 13.21 5.06
C GLU A 444 -20.03 11.77 4.56
N ASP A 445 -18.93 11.15 4.13
CA ASP A 445 -18.91 9.80 3.56
C ASP A 445 -19.12 8.70 4.59
N LEU A 446 -18.80 8.96 5.87
CA LEU A 446 -18.99 8.01 6.96
C LEU A 446 -20.42 7.48 7.06
N ALA A 447 -21.44 8.28 6.73
CA ALA A 447 -22.82 7.82 6.73
C ALA A 447 -23.06 6.67 5.73
N PHE A 448 -22.43 6.74 4.55
CA PHE A 448 -22.48 5.67 3.57
C PHE A 448 -21.61 4.48 4.00
N VAL A 449 -20.39 4.75 4.47
CA VAL A 449 -19.46 3.73 4.96
C VAL A 449 -20.09 2.88 6.07
N ALA A 450 -20.73 3.50 7.05
CA ALA A 450 -21.38 2.83 8.18
C ALA A 450 -22.50 1.85 7.75
N GLN A 451 -23.13 2.09 6.60
CA GLN A 451 -24.21 1.26 6.05
C GLN A 451 -23.72 0.09 5.20
N HIS A 452 -22.52 0.19 4.61
CA HIS A 452 -22.07 -0.76 3.59
C HIS A 452 -20.77 -1.48 3.92
N ALA A 453 -19.87 -0.87 4.68
CA ALA A 453 -18.58 -1.43 4.97
C ALA A 453 -18.65 -2.59 5.99
N ASP A 454 -17.75 -3.55 5.84
CA ASP A 454 -17.33 -4.47 6.89
C ASP A 454 -16.11 -3.90 7.66
N MET A 455 -15.25 -3.17 6.94
CA MET A 455 -14.04 -2.53 7.46
C MET A 455 -13.97 -1.06 7.02
N VAL A 456 -13.53 -0.18 7.90
CA VAL A 456 -13.21 1.22 7.57
C VAL A 456 -11.72 1.47 7.71
N GLY A 457 -11.08 2.00 6.66
CA GLY A 457 -9.68 2.44 6.69
C GLY A 457 -9.55 3.84 7.25
N LEU A 458 -8.80 4.01 8.33
CA LEU A 458 -8.46 5.32 8.89
C LEU A 458 -7.06 5.75 8.40
N SER A 459 -7.05 6.60 7.38
CA SER A 459 -5.84 7.13 6.74
C SER A 459 -5.09 8.12 7.63
N PHE A 460 -3.75 8.14 7.50
CA PHE A 460 -2.82 9.05 8.17
C PHE A 460 -2.98 9.13 9.69
N VAL A 461 -3.49 8.08 10.32
CA VAL A 461 -3.70 8.05 11.77
C VAL A 461 -2.37 8.19 12.50
N SER A 462 -2.36 9.06 13.49
CA SER A 462 -1.16 9.36 14.27
C SER A 462 -1.41 9.57 15.77
N LYS A 463 -2.68 9.57 16.21
CA LYS A 463 -3.04 9.73 17.63
C LYS A 463 -4.21 8.83 18.02
N ALA A 464 -4.19 8.29 19.24
CA ALA A 464 -5.28 7.46 19.78
C ALA A 464 -6.64 8.18 19.75
N THR A 465 -6.65 9.48 20.02
CA THR A 465 -7.87 10.31 20.01
C THR A 465 -8.57 10.34 18.64
N GLU A 466 -7.84 10.17 17.55
CA GLU A 466 -8.40 10.11 16.20
C GLU A 466 -9.17 8.80 15.97
N VAL A 467 -8.67 7.71 16.54
CA VAL A 467 -9.35 6.41 16.54
C VAL A 467 -10.64 6.49 17.36
N GLU A 468 -10.58 7.11 18.55
CA GLU A 468 -11.73 7.35 19.41
C GLU A 468 -12.80 8.22 18.71
N GLN A 469 -12.39 9.27 18.00
CA GLN A 469 -13.30 10.11 17.22
C GLN A 469 -14.03 9.31 16.14
N LEU A 470 -13.31 8.47 15.39
CA LEU A 470 -13.92 7.59 14.39
C LEU A 470 -14.95 6.63 15.04
N GLN A 471 -14.60 6.00 16.18
CA GLN A 471 -15.51 5.12 16.92
C GLN A 471 -16.78 5.85 17.37
N GLN A 472 -16.64 7.08 17.90
CA GLN A 472 -17.77 7.90 18.31
C GLN A 472 -18.67 8.28 17.13
N HIS A 473 -18.10 8.55 15.95
CA HIS A 473 -18.90 8.83 14.76
C HIS A 473 -19.63 7.58 14.27
N LEU A 474 -18.95 6.43 14.18
CA LEU A 474 -19.56 5.17 13.73
C LEU A 474 -20.71 4.74 14.64
N SER A 475 -20.52 4.78 15.96
CA SER A 475 -21.55 4.40 16.94
C SER A 475 -22.82 5.26 16.89
N ARG A 476 -22.72 6.51 16.40
CA ARG A 476 -23.89 7.38 16.15
C ARG A 476 -24.60 7.04 14.84
N LEU A 477 -23.90 6.43 13.88
CA LEU A 477 -24.39 6.18 12.52
C LEU A 477 -24.91 4.74 12.34
N THR A 478 -24.39 3.78 13.10
CA THR A 478 -24.76 2.36 12.93
C THR A 478 -24.51 1.56 14.21
N GLU A 479 -25.34 0.55 14.45
CA GLU A 479 -25.11 -0.50 15.45
C GLU A 479 -24.34 -1.69 14.87
N ARG A 480 -24.11 -1.71 13.54
CA ARG A 480 -23.34 -2.77 12.89
C ARG A 480 -21.89 -2.70 13.36
N ALA A 481 -21.30 -3.87 13.64
CA ALA A 481 -19.88 -3.97 13.88
C ALA A 481 -19.12 -3.65 12.57
N VAL A 482 -18.42 -2.52 12.54
CA VAL A 482 -17.50 -2.14 11.47
C VAL A 482 -16.08 -2.18 12.03
N ALA A 483 -15.23 -3.01 11.45
CA ALA A 483 -13.85 -3.15 11.90
C ALA A 483 -13.04 -1.90 11.55
N ILE A 484 -12.19 -1.42 12.47
CA ILE A 484 -11.30 -0.28 12.21
C ILE A 484 -9.95 -0.79 11.71
N ILE A 485 -9.55 -0.35 10.52
CA ILE A 485 -8.24 -0.61 9.96
C ILE A 485 -7.36 0.64 10.14
N LEU A 486 -6.38 0.55 11.03
CA LEU A 486 -5.38 1.59 11.23
C LEU A 486 -4.41 1.58 10.05
N LYS A 487 -4.35 2.67 9.27
CA LYS A 487 -3.39 2.78 8.17
C LYS A 487 -2.14 3.50 8.63
N ILE A 488 -1.06 2.72 8.75
CA ILE A 488 0.23 3.26 9.17
C ILE A 488 0.97 3.76 7.93
N GLU A 489 0.86 5.07 7.72
CA GLU A 489 1.35 5.81 6.55
C GLU A 489 2.47 6.80 6.88
N THR A 490 2.68 7.10 8.16
CA THR A 490 3.64 8.13 8.63
C THR A 490 4.55 7.58 9.72
N GLN A 491 5.72 8.21 9.90
CA GLN A 491 6.63 7.86 10.99
C GLN A 491 5.95 8.00 12.36
N ARG A 492 5.17 9.07 12.56
CA ARG A 492 4.43 9.28 13.80
C ARG A 492 3.38 8.20 14.05
N GLY A 493 2.64 7.78 13.01
CA GLY A 493 1.68 6.69 13.13
C GLY A 493 2.34 5.38 13.56
N PHE A 494 3.56 5.14 13.10
CA PHE A 494 4.36 3.99 13.55
C PHE A 494 4.83 4.14 15.01
N GLU A 495 5.40 5.28 15.39
CA GLU A 495 5.87 5.54 16.77
C GLU A 495 4.75 5.44 17.81
N GLU A 496 3.54 5.87 17.44
CA GLU A 496 2.34 5.81 18.29
C GLU A 496 1.56 4.47 18.17
N LEU A 497 2.01 3.53 17.33
CA LEU A 497 1.27 2.30 17.01
C LEU A 497 0.80 1.52 18.26
N PRO A 498 1.59 1.36 19.35
CA PRO A 498 1.09 0.73 20.57
C PRO A 498 -0.15 1.40 21.17
N ALA A 499 -0.18 2.74 21.20
CA ALA A 499 -1.32 3.49 21.71
C ALA A 499 -2.52 3.42 20.74
N LEU A 500 -2.26 3.47 19.43
CA LEU A 500 -3.28 3.29 18.40
C LEU A 500 -3.95 1.92 18.48
N LEU A 501 -3.17 0.85 18.66
CA LEU A 501 -3.66 -0.52 18.82
C LEU A 501 -4.59 -0.63 20.03
N LEU A 502 -4.16 -0.16 21.20
CA LEU A 502 -4.97 -0.19 22.42
C LEU A 502 -6.29 0.59 22.27
N SER A 503 -6.26 1.73 21.58
CA SER A 503 -7.47 2.50 21.29
C SER A 503 -8.38 1.77 20.30
N ALA A 504 -7.84 1.18 19.24
CA ALA A 504 -8.62 0.43 18.25
C ALA A 504 -9.25 -0.84 18.85
N MET A 505 -8.59 -1.49 19.81
CA MET A 505 -9.10 -2.66 20.53
C MET A 505 -10.36 -2.36 21.36
N GLN A 506 -10.70 -1.08 21.60
CA GLN A 506 -11.97 -0.69 22.23
C GLN A 506 -13.19 -0.98 21.33
N ALA A 507 -13.00 -1.00 20.01
CA ALA A 507 -14.08 -1.23 19.04
C ALA A 507 -14.51 -2.70 18.92
N GLY A 508 -13.78 -3.65 19.54
CA GLY A 508 -14.10 -5.08 19.49
C GLY A 508 -13.73 -5.78 18.17
N SER A 509 -13.36 -5.04 17.12
CA SER A 509 -12.76 -5.58 15.89
C SER A 509 -11.85 -4.54 15.23
N CYS A 510 -10.59 -4.88 15.01
CA CYS A 510 -9.61 -3.97 14.41
C CYS A 510 -8.50 -4.71 13.66
N GLY A 511 -7.83 -4.00 12.76
CA GLY A 511 -6.69 -4.46 11.97
C GLY A 511 -5.69 -3.33 11.71
N VAL A 512 -4.52 -3.69 11.18
CA VAL A 512 -3.50 -2.72 10.76
C VAL A 512 -3.20 -2.92 9.28
N MET A 513 -3.12 -1.82 8.53
CA MET A 513 -2.62 -1.82 7.15
C MET A 513 -1.27 -1.13 7.10
N ILE A 514 -0.25 -1.85 6.64
CA ILE A 514 1.07 -1.27 6.36
C ILE A 514 1.00 -0.60 4.99
N ALA A 515 0.74 0.71 4.98
CA ALA A 515 0.56 1.48 3.76
C ALA A 515 1.92 2.01 3.26
N ARG A 516 2.71 1.08 2.72
CA ARG A 516 4.14 1.25 2.40
C ARG A 516 4.44 2.38 1.41
N GLY A 517 3.50 2.72 0.52
CA GLY A 517 3.67 3.80 -0.46
C GLY A 517 4.01 5.14 0.20
N ASP A 518 3.14 5.63 1.09
CA ASP A 518 3.39 6.87 1.83
C ASP A 518 4.44 6.65 2.94
N LEU A 519 4.39 5.52 3.64
CA LEU A 519 5.32 5.21 4.75
C LEU A 519 6.79 5.18 4.32
N ALA A 520 7.09 4.68 3.12
CA ALA A 520 8.45 4.64 2.59
C ALA A 520 9.02 6.04 2.34
N VAL A 521 8.17 6.98 1.92
CA VAL A 521 8.57 8.37 1.71
C VAL A 521 8.78 9.06 3.06
N GLU A 522 7.93 8.78 4.04
CA GLU A 522 7.99 9.38 5.38
C GLU A 522 9.18 8.89 6.20
N CYS A 523 9.36 7.56 6.33
CA CYS A 523 10.45 6.99 7.12
C CYS A 523 11.78 6.90 6.36
N GLY A 524 11.75 7.07 5.03
CA GLY A 524 12.86 6.78 4.12
C GLY A 524 12.88 5.31 3.68
N PHE A 525 13.25 5.09 2.41
CA PHE A 525 13.25 3.76 1.79
C PHE A 525 14.13 2.74 2.51
N GLU A 526 15.23 3.18 3.12
CA GLU A 526 16.16 2.32 3.86
C GLU A 526 15.52 1.76 5.14
N ARG A 527 14.75 2.59 5.85
CA ARG A 527 14.08 2.21 7.10
C ARG A 527 12.76 1.48 6.88
N LEU A 528 12.19 1.51 5.67
CA LEU A 528 10.93 0.83 5.37
C LEU A 528 10.97 -0.67 5.74
N ALA A 529 12.07 -1.34 5.42
CA ALA A 529 12.23 -2.76 5.70
C ALA A 529 12.23 -3.05 7.21
N GLU A 530 12.88 -2.20 8.01
CA GLU A 530 12.90 -2.27 9.47
C GLU A 530 11.51 -2.00 10.06
N VAL A 531 10.90 -0.87 9.70
CA VAL A 531 9.60 -0.43 10.24
C VAL A 531 8.51 -1.45 9.93
N GLN A 532 8.51 -2.05 8.74
CA GLN A 532 7.56 -3.10 8.38
C GLN A 532 7.66 -4.33 9.30
N GLU A 533 8.88 -4.75 9.66
CA GLU A 533 9.10 -5.86 10.58
C GLU A 533 8.59 -5.54 11.98
N GLU A 534 8.87 -4.33 12.46
CA GLU A 534 8.41 -3.89 13.78
C GLU A 534 6.89 -3.81 13.87
N ILE A 535 6.21 -3.32 12.82
CA ILE A 535 4.75 -3.33 12.76
C ILE A 535 4.22 -4.76 12.83
N LEU A 536 4.80 -5.71 12.09
CA LEU A 536 4.38 -7.12 12.14
C LEU A 536 4.54 -7.71 13.54
N TRP A 537 5.66 -7.44 14.22
CA TRP A 537 5.90 -7.96 15.57
C TRP A 537 4.93 -7.37 16.60
N LEU A 538 4.68 -6.06 16.54
CA LEU A 538 3.72 -5.39 17.42
C LEU A 538 2.31 -5.92 17.21
N CYS A 539 1.90 -6.14 15.95
CA CYS A 539 0.59 -6.68 15.63
C CYS A 539 0.46 -8.16 16.01
N GLU A 540 1.53 -8.96 15.86
CA GLU A 540 1.55 -10.36 16.32
C GLU A 540 1.41 -10.43 17.85
N ALA A 541 2.09 -9.57 18.60
CA ALA A 541 1.94 -9.47 20.05
C ALA A 541 0.55 -8.99 20.47
N ALA A 542 -0.06 -8.11 19.68
CA ALA A 542 -1.43 -7.66 19.85
C ALA A 542 -2.48 -8.67 19.35
N HIS A 543 -2.08 -9.76 18.69
CA HIS A 543 -2.96 -10.64 17.92
C HIS A 543 -3.91 -9.88 16.98
N VAL A 544 -3.46 -8.77 16.40
CA VAL A 544 -4.22 -7.94 15.48
C VAL A 544 -3.81 -8.28 14.04
N PRO A 545 -4.76 -8.55 13.13
CA PRO A 545 -4.43 -8.91 11.75
C PRO A 545 -3.76 -7.76 11.00
N VAL A 546 -2.77 -8.12 10.17
CA VAL A 546 -2.05 -7.17 9.31
C VAL A 546 -2.44 -7.33 7.85
N ILE A 547 -2.65 -6.21 7.17
CA ILE A 547 -2.78 -6.09 5.73
C ILE A 547 -1.47 -5.55 5.17
N TRP A 548 -0.74 -6.38 4.44
CA TRP A 548 0.47 -6.02 3.71
C TRP A 548 0.08 -5.28 2.43
N ALA A 549 0.25 -3.96 2.41
CA ALA A 549 -0.36 -3.12 1.38
C ALA A 549 0.65 -2.32 0.55
N THR A 550 0.14 -1.91 -0.62
CA THR A 550 0.77 -1.07 -1.65
C THR A 550 1.95 -1.73 -2.35
N GLN A 551 2.05 -1.52 -3.66
CA GLN A 551 3.16 -1.94 -4.53
C GLN A 551 3.48 -3.44 -4.59
N VAL A 552 2.62 -4.33 -4.07
CA VAL A 552 2.74 -5.78 -4.30
C VAL A 552 2.36 -6.08 -5.75
N LEU A 553 3.30 -6.64 -6.52
CA LEU A 553 3.12 -6.96 -7.94
C LEU A 553 2.59 -5.77 -8.79
N GLU A 554 3.02 -4.55 -8.45
CA GLU A 554 2.56 -3.30 -9.09
C GLU A 554 2.77 -3.31 -10.60
N SER A 555 3.97 -3.69 -11.02
CA SER A 555 4.33 -3.76 -12.44
C SER A 555 3.43 -4.72 -13.20
N LEU A 556 3.05 -5.85 -12.57
CA LEU A 556 2.15 -6.82 -13.17
C LEU A 556 0.74 -6.25 -13.29
N ALA A 557 0.17 -5.73 -12.20
CA ALA A 557 -1.16 -5.15 -12.18
C ALA A 557 -1.31 -4.01 -13.21
N SER A 558 -0.26 -3.18 -13.35
CA SER A 558 -0.20 -2.05 -14.27
C SER A 558 0.03 -2.41 -15.75
N GLY A 559 0.27 -3.67 -16.11
CA GLY A 559 0.42 -4.08 -17.52
C GLY A 559 1.84 -4.45 -17.97
N GLY A 560 2.80 -4.56 -17.05
CA GLY A 560 4.17 -5.06 -17.24
C GLY A 560 4.40 -6.47 -16.70
N LEU A 561 5.64 -6.96 -16.75
CA LEU A 561 6.03 -8.21 -16.08
C LEU A 561 6.48 -7.89 -14.64
N PRO A 562 6.21 -8.76 -13.66
CA PRO A 562 6.71 -8.55 -12.31
C PRO A 562 8.24 -8.69 -12.30
N SER A 563 8.89 -7.80 -11.58
CA SER A 563 10.31 -7.88 -11.28
C SER A 563 10.60 -9.00 -10.27
N ARG A 564 11.87 -9.41 -10.18
CA ARG A 564 12.30 -10.39 -9.16
C ARG A 564 12.05 -9.87 -7.74
N ALA A 565 12.24 -8.56 -7.52
CA ALA A 565 11.99 -7.93 -6.24
C ALA A 565 10.52 -7.99 -5.84
N GLU A 566 9.59 -7.73 -6.77
CA GLU A 566 8.15 -7.84 -6.52
C GLU A 566 7.70 -9.27 -6.22
N VAL A 567 8.30 -10.27 -6.87
CA VAL A 567 8.01 -11.69 -6.56
C VAL A 567 8.51 -12.05 -5.15
N THR A 568 9.71 -11.61 -4.77
CA THR A 568 10.23 -11.80 -3.40
C THR A 568 9.37 -11.08 -2.38
N ASP A 569 8.93 -9.85 -2.66
CA ASP A 569 8.03 -9.08 -1.79
C ASP A 569 6.69 -9.79 -1.59
N ALA A 570 6.07 -10.26 -2.68
CA ALA A 570 4.85 -11.06 -2.63
C ALA A 570 5.04 -12.36 -1.83
N ALA A 571 6.20 -13.01 -1.92
CA ALA A 571 6.50 -14.20 -1.12
C ALA A 571 6.69 -13.87 0.38
N MET A 572 7.32 -12.73 0.70
CA MET A 572 7.48 -12.25 2.08
C MET A 572 6.16 -11.81 2.71
N SER A 573 5.19 -11.37 1.90
CA SER A 573 3.87 -10.95 2.36
C SER A 573 3.03 -12.07 3.01
N ASP A 574 3.45 -13.34 2.85
CA ASP A 574 2.89 -14.52 3.52
C ASP A 574 2.92 -14.44 5.07
N ARG A 575 3.67 -13.48 5.61
CA ARG A 575 3.79 -13.21 7.05
C ARG A 575 2.64 -12.37 7.62
N ALA A 576 1.82 -11.78 6.75
CA ALA A 576 0.65 -11.01 7.10
C ALA A 576 -0.64 -11.86 6.94
N GLU A 577 -1.74 -11.40 7.52
CA GLU A 577 -3.04 -12.07 7.43
C GLU A 577 -3.74 -11.82 6.08
N CYS A 578 -3.38 -10.72 5.43
CA CYS A 578 -3.91 -10.30 4.15
C CYS A 578 -2.85 -9.55 3.34
N VAL A 579 -2.93 -9.66 2.02
CA VAL A 579 -2.09 -8.93 1.07
C VAL A 579 -2.99 -8.10 0.16
N MET A 580 -2.67 -6.82 0.01
CA MET A 580 -3.46 -5.90 -0.82
C MET A 580 -2.81 -5.65 -2.18
N LEU A 581 -3.56 -5.88 -3.25
CA LEU A 581 -3.22 -5.48 -4.61
C LEU A 581 -3.87 -4.14 -4.96
N ASN A 582 -3.11 -3.30 -5.64
CA ASN A 582 -3.60 -2.05 -6.24
C ASN A 582 -4.41 -2.34 -7.53
N LYS A 583 -5.18 -1.34 -7.97
CA LYS A 583 -5.95 -1.40 -9.22
C LYS A 583 -5.02 -1.36 -10.44
N GLY A 584 -5.42 -2.01 -11.54
CA GLY A 584 -4.70 -1.95 -12.81
C GLY A 584 -5.32 -2.85 -13.89
N PRO A 585 -4.97 -2.65 -15.18
CA PRO A 585 -5.58 -3.36 -16.29
C PRO A 585 -5.35 -4.88 -16.28
N ARG A 586 -4.35 -5.36 -15.53
CA ARG A 586 -4.06 -6.80 -15.36
C ARG A 586 -4.21 -7.27 -13.92
N VAL A 587 -5.05 -6.60 -13.13
CA VAL A 587 -5.28 -6.94 -11.71
C VAL A 587 -5.77 -8.39 -11.52
N VAL A 588 -6.60 -8.92 -12.43
CA VAL A 588 -7.04 -10.32 -12.39
C VAL A 588 -5.85 -11.30 -12.49
N GLN A 589 -4.89 -11.01 -13.37
CA GLN A 589 -3.66 -11.79 -13.50
C GLN A 589 -2.76 -11.65 -12.27
N ALA A 590 -2.72 -10.45 -11.67
CA ALA A 590 -1.97 -10.21 -10.44
C ALA A 590 -2.54 -11.03 -9.27
N VAL A 591 -3.87 -11.10 -9.11
CA VAL A 591 -4.54 -11.96 -8.12
C VAL A 591 -4.15 -13.42 -8.32
N GLN A 592 -4.25 -13.93 -9.56
CA GLN A 592 -3.89 -15.32 -9.86
C GLN A 592 -2.42 -15.62 -9.53
N THR A 593 -1.52 -14.68 -9.85
CA THR A 593 -0.08 -14.83 -9.58
C THR A 593 0.20 -14.81 -8.08
N LEU A 594 -0.41 -13.87 -7.35
CA LEU A 594 -0.27 -13.78 -5.89
C LEU A 594 -0.82 -15.03 -5.20
N ASP A 595 -2.00 -15.51 -5.59
CA ASP A 595 -2.59 -16.74 -5.06
C ASP A 595 -1.63 -17.94 -5.24
N SER A 596 -1.04 -18.08 -6.43
CA SER A 596 -0.04 -19.13 -6.68
C SER A 596 1.21 -18.99 -5.83
N ILE A 597 1.67 -17.77 -5.53
CA ILE A 597 2.86 -17.54 -4.69
C ILE A 597 2.54 -17.91 -3.23
N LEU A 598 1.44 -17.41 -2.68
CA LEU A 598 1.02 -17.66 -1.30
C LEU A 598 0.80 -19.16 -1.02
N ARG A 599 0.14 -19.87 -1.96
CA ARG A 599 -0.04 -21.34 -1.85
C ARG A 599 1.27 -22.11 -1.72
N ARG A 600 2.33 -21.62 -2.37
CA ARG A 600 3.65 -22.26 -2.33
C ARG A 600 4.38 -21.91 -1.04
N MET A 601 4.20 -20.68 -0.54
CA MET A 601 4.92 -20.12 0.60
C MET A 601 4.38 -20.55 1.96
N GLN A 602 3.07 -20.79 2.10
CA GLN A 602 2.42 -21.16 3.38
C GLN A 602 3.08 -22.34 4.13
N GLY A 603 3.73 -23.27 3.40
CA GLY A 603 4.45 -24.40 4.02
C GLY A 603 5.90 -24.12 4.41
N HIS A 604 6.45 -22.97 4.02
CA HIS A 604 7.85 -22.58 4.26
C HIS A 604 7.97 -21.53 5.36
N GLN A 605 6.93 -20.74 5.59
CA GLN A 605 6.97 -19.62 6.53
C GLN A 605 5.68 -19.60 7.35
N ARG A 606 5.80 -19.33 8.65
CA ARG A 606 4.67 -18.95 9.49
C ARG A 606 5.09 -17.75 10.31
N LYS A 607 4.48 -16.59 10.06
CA LYS A 607 4.93 -15.33 10.66
C LYS A 607 6.43 -15.15 10.44
N LYS A 608 7.23 -14.86 11.46
CA LYS A 608 8.69 -14.78 11.31
C LYS A 608 9.42 -16.13 11.39
N SER A 609 8.71 -17.23 11.63
CA SER A 609 9.30 -18.56 11.79
C SER A 609 9.45 -19.23 10.43
N ALA A 610 10.68 -19.64 10.10
CA ALA A 610 10.90 -20.58 9.00
C ALA A 610 10.38 -21.96 9.39
N MET A 611 9.59 -22.56 8.50
CA MET A 611 9.03 -23.90 8.64
C MET A 611 9.76 -24.85 7.71
N LEU A 612 10.30 -25.94 8.26
CA LEU A 612 11.07 -26.92 7.50
C LEU A 612 10.16 -27.97 6.87
N ARG A 613 9.38 -27.58 5.85
CA ARG A 613 8.67 -28.57 5.04
C ARG A 613 9.66 -29.50 4.33
N SER A 614 9.23 -30.74 4.11
CA SER A 614 10.03 -31.72 3.37
C SER A 614 10.45 -31.15 2.01
N LEU A 615 11.74 -31.17 1.74
CA LEU A 615 12.31 -30.71 0.47
C LEU A 615 12.20 -31.84 -0.55
N HIS A 616 11.53 -31.58 -1.67
CA HIS A 616 11.45 -32.55 -2.77
C HIS A 616 12.84 -32.96 -3.27
N VAL A 617 13.78 -32.00 -3.34
CA VAL A 617 15.16 -32.28 -3.75
C VAL A 617 15.86 -33.24 -2.79
N ALA A 618 15.58 -33.18 -1.48
CA ALA A 618 16.15 -34.12 -0.53
C ALA A 618 15.65 -35.54 -0.85
N GLN A 619 14.35 -35.71 -1.10
CA GLN A 619 13.78 -37.02 -1.45
C GLN A 619 14.42 -37.61 -2.72
N THR A 620 14.62 -36.81 -3.77
CA THR A 620 15.23 -37.28 -5.02
C THR A 620 16.69 -37.70 -4.86
N THR A 621 17.46 -37.02 -4.01
CA THR A 621 18.86 -37.37 -3.77
C THR A 621 19.00 -38.75 -3.10
N TRP A 622 18.14 -39.05 -2.12
CA TRP A 622 18.15 -40.34 -1.43
C TRP A 622 17.64 -41.51 -2.29
N HIS A 623 16.86 -41.24 -3.36
CA HIS A 623 16.43 -42.27 -4.31
C HIS A 623 17.53 -42.68 -5.30
N LEU A 624 18.45 -41.77 -5.65
CA LEU A 624 19.57 -42.09 -6.54
C LEU A 624 20.58 -43.03 -5.88
N GLU A 625 20.81 -42.92 -4.56
CA GLU A 625 21.75 -43.78 -3.83
C GLU A 625 21.17 -45.18 -3.53
N ARG A 626 19.85 -45.29 -3.32
CA ARG A 626 19.16 -46.57 -3.13
C ARG A 626 18.93 -47.37 -4.42
N ALA A 627 19.08 -46.75 -5.60
CA ALA A 627 18.99 -47.47 -6.88
C ALA A 627 20.34 -48.09 -7.30
N THR A 628 21.42 -47.77 -6.60
CA THR A 628 22.79 -48.27 -6.82
C THR A 628 23.29 -49.24 -5.74
N SER A 629 22.42 -49.64 -4.82
CA SER A 629 22.63 -50.69 -3.82
C SER A 629 21.56 -51.76 -3.96
#